data_AF-A0A961D9F6-F1
#
_entry.id   AF-A0A961D9F6-F1
#
_cell.length_a   1.000
_cell.length_b   1.000
_cell.length_c   1.000
_cell.angle_alpha   90.00
_cell.angle_beta   90.00
_cell.angle_gamma   90.00
#
_symmetry.space_group_name_H-M   'P 1'
#
loop_
_entity.id
_entity.type
_entity.pdbx_description
1 polymer ?
#
loop_
_entity_poly.entity_id
_entity_poly.type
_entity_poly.pdbx_seq_one_letter_code
_entity_poly.pdbx_strand_id
1 'polypeptide(L)'
;MLDVQRFRGAKYREEIDFTRKLMWGHLILGAVVISMFLFHEIFSWFAGAIGWYAFSLGVMYGFMNERKICRWLLALVFLGAAGAGLFFINQVFPELRPVRGPLIPQGFIPVWVGAANLIYSIAALFLLFDARVRRAGHVGFTLW
;
A
#
# COMPACT_ATOMS: atom_id res chain seq x y z
N MET A 1 8.47 -22.07 23.86
CA MET A 1 7.57 -21.23 23.03
C MET A 1 8.15 -20.97 21.63
N LEU A 2 9.46 -20.72 21.50
CA LEU A 2 10.16 -20.56 20.21
C LEU A 2 10.05 -21.79 19.27
N ASP A 3 10.07 -23.02 19.79
CA ASP A 3 10.00 -24.22 18.95
C ASP A 3 8.63 -24.45 18.28
N VAL A 4 7.56 -24.03 18.95
CA VAL A 4 6.19 -24.12 18.40
C VAL A 4 5.97 -23.08 17.29
N GLN A 5 6.59 -21.90 17.41
CA GLN A 5 6.64 -20.90 16.34
C GLN A 5 7.51 -21.38 15.17
N ARG A 6 8.64 -22.05 15.43
CA ARG A 6 9.49 -22.68 14.40
C ARG A 6 8.74 -23.75 13.60
N PHE A 7 7.99 -24.63 14.27
CA PHE A 7 7.20 -25.68 13.59
C PHE A 7 6.00 -25.14 12.81
N ARG A 8 5.29 -24.12 13.33
CA ARG A 8 4.20 -23.44 12.59
C ARG A 8 4.72 -22.63 11.41
N GLY A 9 5.84 -21.92 11.57
CA GLY A 9 6.49 -21.16 10.50
C GLY A 9 6.99 -22.06 9.37
N ALA A 10 7.49 -23.25 9.67
CA ALA A 10 7.92 -24.22 8.66
C ALA A 10 6.75 -24.74 7.79
N LYS A 11 5.55 -24.88 8.36
CA LYS A 11 4.36 -25.36 7.64
C LYS A 11 3.74 -24.32 6.72
N TYR A 12 3.85 -23.03 7.04
CA TYR A 12 3.24 -21.92 6.30
C TYR A 12 4.26 -20.95 5.70
N ARG A 13 5.50 -21.43 5.47
CA ARG A 13 6.63 -20.59 5.10
C ARG A 13 6.38 -19.87 3.78
N GLU A 14 5.87 -20.59 2.78
CA GLU A 14 5.60 -20.02 1.46
C GLU A 14 4.50 -18.94 1.52
N GLU A 15 3.45 -19.16 2.31
CA GLU A 15 2.39 -18.18 2.50
C GLU A 15 2.88 -16.93 3.23
N ILE A 16 3.73 -17.11 4.23
CA ILE A 16 4.36 -16.01 4.97
C ILE A 16 5.29 -15.23 4.04
N ASP A 17 6.13 -15.91 3.24
CA ASP A 17 7.07 -15.27 2.32
C ASP A 17 6.36 -14.48 1.21
N PHE A 18 5.26 -15.02 0.66
CA PHE A 18 4.42 -14.29 -0.29
C PHE A 18 3.83 -13.03 0.33
N THR A 19 3.22 -13.16 1.51
CA THR A 19 2.57 -12.05 2.21
C THR A 19 3.60 -10.99 2.63
N ARG A 20 4.79 -11.41 3.06
CA ARG A 20 5.91 -10.55 3.38
C ARG A 20 6.36 -9.74 2.17
N LYS A 21 6.50 -10.36 0.99
CA LYS A 21 6.83 -9.65 -0.25
C LYS A 21 5.76 -8.63 -0.61
N LEU A 22 4.48 -8.96 -0.43
CA LEU A 22 3.37 -8.02 -0.62
C LEU A 22 3.51 -6.80 0.31
N MET A 23 3.80 -7.01 1.59
CA MET A 23 3.99 -5.94 2.57
C MET A 23 5.24 -5.09 2.29
N TRP A 24 6.35 -5.71 1.89
CA TRP A 24 7.52 -4.99 1.41
C TRP A 24 7.23 -4.16 0.16
N GLY A 25 6.45 -4.70 -0.77
CA GLY A 25 5.98 -3.97 -1.93
C GLY A 25 5.21 -2.71 -1.55
N HIS A 26 4.31 -2.80 -0.56
CA HIS A 26 3.60 -1.64 0.00
C HIS A 26 4.55 -0.61 0.62
N LEU A 27 5.54 -1.04 1.40
CA LEU A 27 6.52 -0.13 2.03
C LEU A 27 7.28 0.70 0.98
N ILE A 28 7.75 0.04 -0.08
CA ILE A 28 8.50 0.70 -1.15
C ILE A 28 7.57 1.60 -1.96
N LEU A 29 6.41 1.08 -2.38
CA LEU A 29 5.49 1.81 -3.25
C LEU A 29 4.89 3.04 -2.55
N GLY A 30 4.55 2.93 -1.26
CA GLY A 30 4.03 4.04 -0.48
C GLY A 30 5.03 5.19 -0.38
N ALA A 31 6.30 4.87 -0.13
CA ALA A 31 7.38 5.85 -0.13
C ALA A 31 7.54 6.51 -1.52
N VAL A 32 7.50 5.73 -2.61
CA VAL A 32 7.58 6.25 -3.98
C VAL A 32 6.44 7.21 -4.28
N VAL A 33 5.20 6.88 -3.93
CA VAL A 33 4.03 7.76 -4.14
C VAL A 33 4.20 9.09 -3.41
N ILE A 34 4.64 9.06 -2.14
CA ILE A 34 4.91 10.28 -1.37
C ILE A 34 5.98 11.12 -2.04
N SER A 35 7.11 10.52 -2.42
CA SER A 35 8.20 11.23 -3.12
C SER A 35 7.73 11.82 -4.45
N MET A 36 6.88 11.12 -5.20
CA MET A 36 6.33 11.64 -6.45
C MET A 36 5.45 12.88 -6.23
N PHE A 37 4.56 12.87 -5.24
CA PHE A 37 3.76 14.06 -4.93
C PHE A 37 4.63 15.23 -4.46
N LEU A 38 5.71 14.97 -3.73
CA LEU A 38 6.67 15.99 -3.32
C LEU A 38 7.39 16.61 -4.53
N PHE A 39 7.89 15.79 -5.47
CA PHE A 39 8.62 16.27 -6.65
C PHE A 39 7.73 17.00 -7.66
N HIS A 40 6.42 16.73 -7.66
CA HIS A 40 5.46 17.49 -8.45
C HIS A 40 4.92 18.73 -7.71
N GLU A 41 5.44 19.04 -6.52
CA GLU A 41 5.06 20.17 -5.67
C GLU A 41 3.55 20.20 -5.30
N ILE A 42 2.90 19.04 -5.24
CA ILE A 42 1.47 18.91 -4.90
C ILE A 42 1.33 18.72 -3.39
N PHE A 43 1.63 19.76 -2.62
CA PHE A 43 1.80 19.66 -1.16
C PHE A 43 0.57 19.15 -0.40
N SER A 44 -0.64 19.51 -0.82
CA SER A 44 -1.87 19.02 -0.18
C SER A 44 -2.04 17.50 -0.31
N TRP A 45 -1.77 16.96 -1.50
CA TRP A 45 -1.83 15.53 -1.77
C TRP A 45 -0.64 14.77 -1.19
N PHE A 46 0.53 15.41 -1.13
CA PHE A 46 1.68 14.92 -0.39
C PHE A 46 1.36 14.71 1.10
N ALA A 47 0.77 15.71 1.77
CA ALA A 47 0.37 15.60 3.17
C ALA A 47 -0.69 14.49 3.38
N GLY A 48 -1.68 14.42 2.48
CA GLY A 48 -2.66 13.33 2.46
C GLY A 48 -2.03 11.95 2.28
N ALA A 49 -1.05 11.83 1.38
CA ALA A 49 -0.31 10.59 1.14
C ALA A 49 0.52 10.17 2.36
N ILE A 50 1.13 11.11 3.09
CA ILE A 50 1.81 10.82 4.37
C ILE A 50 0.82 10.27 5.39
N GLY A 51 -0.32 10.93 5.57
CA GLY A 51 -1.35 10.49 6.52
C GLY A 51 -1.89 9.11 6.19
N TRP A 52 -2.22 8.89 4.91
CA TRP A 52 -2.65 7.59 4.40
C TRP A 52 -1.57 6.51 4.63
N TYR A 53 -0.31 6.82 4.31
CA TYR A 53 0.78 5.86 4.46
C TYR A 53 1.00 5.51 5.93
N ALA A 54 1.09 6.49 6.83
CA ALA A 54 1.20 6.25 8.27
C ALA A 54 0.04 5.39 8.81
N PHE A 55 -1.19 5.68 8.39
CA PHE A 55 -2.36 4.87 8.75
C PHE A 55 -2.24 3.43 8.23
N SER A 56 -1.85 3.25 6.97
CA SER A 56 -1.65 1.94 6.36
C SER A 56 -0.58 1.12 7.09
N LEU A 57 0.49 1.75 7.58
CA LEU A 57 1.54 1.09 8.36
C LEU A 57 1.02 0.63 9.73
N GLY A 58 0.22 1.45 10.40
CA GLY A 58 -0.42 1.06 11.67
C GLY A 58 -1.35 -0.14 11.49
N VAL A 59 -2.14 -0.13 10.42
CA VAL A 59 -3.03 -1.26 10.08
C VAL A 59 -2.21 -2.51 9.69
N MET A 60 -1.15 -2.35 8.90
CA MET A 60 -0.24 -3.43 8.52
C MET A 60 0.40 -4.07 9.76
N TYR A 61 0.86 -3.28 10.71
CA TYR A 61 1.40 -3.77 11.98
C TYR A 61 0.36 -4.58 12.76
N GLY A 62 -0.90 -4.13 12.78
CA GLY A 62 -1.99 -4.90 13.37
C GLY A 62 -2.23 -6.23 12.65
N PHE A 63 -2.15 -6.24 11.32
CA PHE A 63 -2.31 -7.45 10.51
C PHE A 63 -1.20 -8.47 10.75
N MET A 64 0.04 -8.01 10.90
CA MET A 64 1.19 -8.85 11.26
C MET A 64 1.05 -9.51 12.64
N ASN A 65 0.33 -8.86 13.56
CA ASN A 65 0.03 -9.34 14.91
C ASN A 65 -1.31 -10.09 15.02
N GLU A 66 -1.65 -10.90 14.00
CA GLU A 66 -2.80 -11.83 14.00
C GLU A 66 -4.20 -11.19 14.07
N ARG A 67 -4.32 -9.86 13.93
CA ARG A 67 -5.63 -9.18 13.96
C ARG A 67 -6.33 -9.30 12.61
N LYS A 68 -7.31 -10.22 12.53
CA LYS A 68 -8.09 -10.50 11.30
C LYS A 68 -8.77 -9.26 10.70
N ILE A 69 -9.24 -8.34 11.55
CA ILE A 69 -9.90 -7.09 11.12
C ILE A 69 -8.91 -6.21 10.34
N CYS A 70 -7.65 -6.17 10.75
CA CYS A 70 -6.63 -5.36 10.12
C CYS A 70 -6.37 -5.77 8.66
N ARG A 71 -6.56 -7.05 8.29
CA ARG A 71 -6.49 -7.47 6.88
C ARG A 71 -7.54 -6.78 6.02
N TRP A 72 -8.79 -6.78 6.48
CA TRP A 72 -9.90 -6.15 5.77
C TRP A 72 -9.75 -4.64 5.73
N LEU A 73 -9.36 -4.03 6.85
CA LEU A 73 -9.05 -2.61 6.90
C LEU A 73 -7.92 -2.24 5.94
N LEU A 74 -6.86 -3.05 5.85
CA LEU A 74 -5.74 -2.78 4.95
C LEU A 74 -6.18 -2.84 3.48
N ALA A 75 -7.05 -3.80 3.13
CA ALA A 75 -7.65 -3.87 1.80
C ALA A 75 -8.49 -2.63 1.48
N LEU A 76 -9.31 -2.18 2.44
CA LEU A 76 -10.09 -0.94 2.29
C LEU A 76 -9.21 0.29 2.15
N VAL A 77 -8.10 0.36 2.89
CA VAL A 77 -7.11 1.45 2.79
C VAL A 77 -6.46 1.47 1.41
N PHE A 78 -6.16 0.31 0.83
CA PHE A 78 -5.58 0.22 -0.52
C PHE A 78 -6.60 0.58 -1.61
N LEU A 79 -7.85 0.12 -1.48
CA LEU A 79 -8.93 0.53 -2.39
C LEU A 79 -9.25 2.02 -2.27
N GLY A 80 -9.22 2.56 -1.05
CA GLY A 80 -9.35 3.99 -0.78
C GLY A 80 -8.24 4.80 -1.45
N ALA A 81 -7.00 4.31 -1.42
CA ALA A 81 -5.88 4.92 -2.13
C ALA A 81 -6.10 4.93 -3.65
N ALA A 82 -6.50 3.79 -4.22
CA ALA A 82 -6.78 3.68 -5.65
C ALA A 82 -7.94 4.59 -6.08
N GLY A 83 -9.01 4.65 -5.28
CA GLY A 83 -10.14 5.56 -5.49
C GLY A 83 -9.74 7.03 -5.39
N ALA A 84 -8.92 7.39 -4.39
CA ALA A 84 -8.39 8.74 -4.25
C ALA A 84 -7.49 9.13 -5.43
N GLY A 85 -6.68 8.21 -5.94
CA GLY A 85 -5.88 8.44 -7.14
C GLY A 85 -6.74 8.61 -8.40
N LEU A 86 -7.83 7.87 -8.55
CA LEU A 86 -8.80 8.07 -9.64
C LEU A 86 -9.48 9.44 -9.52
N PHE A 87 -9.91 9.83 -8.32
CA PHE A 87 -10.45 11.16 -8.08
C PHE A 87 -9.43 12.24 -8.43
N PHE A 88 -8.18 12.07 -8.00
CA PHE A 88 -7.09 12.99 -8.30
C PHE A 88 -6.90 13.18 -9.80
N ILE A 89 -6.81 12.10 -10.60
CA ILE A 89 -6.63 12.19 -12.05
C ILE A 89 -7.82 12.89 -12.72
N ASN A 90 -9.05 12.61 -12.30
CA ASN A 90 -10.25 13.09 -12.99
C ASN A 90 -10.70 14.50 -12.58
N GLN A 91 -10.46 14.89 -11.34
CA GLN A 91 -11.00 16.13 -10.76
C GLN A 91 -9.91 17.15 -10.43
N VAL A 92 -8.79 16.70 -9.86
CA VAL A 92 -7.74 17.62 -9.39
C VAL A 92 -6.73 17.93 -10.48
N PHE A 93 -6.23 16.90 -11.16
CA PHE A 93 -5.18 17.03 -12.17
C PHE A 93 -5.52 18.02 -13.30
N PRO A 94 -6.74 18.04 -13.87
CA PRO A 94 -7.10 19.00 -14.93
C PRO A 94 -7.07 20.48 -14.48
N GLU A 95 -7.23 20.72 -13.18
CA GLU A 95 -7.24 22.06 -12.59
C GLU A 95 -5.84 22.53 -12.17
N LEU A 96 -4.85 21.64 -12.16
CA LEU A 96 -3.47 21.97 -11.80
C LEU A 96 -2.87 22.90 -12.85
N ARG A 97 -2.78 24.18 -12.51
CA ARG A 97 -2.03 25.17 -13.30
C ARG A 97 -0.58 25.19 -12.81
N PRO A 98 0.41 24.87 -13.66
CA PRO A 98 1.81 24.91 -13.26
C PRO A 98 2.19 26.36 -12.90
N VAL A 99 2.65 26.56 -11.67
CA VAL A 99 3.13 27.88 -11.19
C VAL A 99 4.57 28.12 -11.67
N ARG A 100 5.37 27.06 -11.83
CA ARG A 100 6.75 27.05 -12.34
C ARG A 100 7.04 25.76 -13.10
N GLY A 101 8.06 25.75 -13.96
CA GLY A 101 8.50 24.56 -14.68
C GLY A 101 8.86 23.43 -13.70
N PRO A 102 8.09 22.34 -13.63
CA PRO A 102 8.30 21.31 -12.62
C PRO A 102 9.53 20.47 -12.93
N LEU A 103 10.17 19.92 -11.89
CA LEU A 103 11.32 19.01 -12.01
C LEU A 103 11.01 17.77 -12.87
N ILE A 104 9.75 17.33 -12.87
CA ILE A 104 9.23 16.23 -13.69
C ILE A 104 8.07 16.75 -14.55
N PRO A 105 7.99 16.39 -15.85
CA PRO A 105 6.88 16.79 -16.70
C PRO A 105 5.53 16.34 -16.13
N GLN A 106 4.56 17.26 -16.01
CA GLN A 106 3.24 16.97 -15.46
C GLN A 106 2.47 15.90 -16.25
N GLY A 107 2.78 15.73 -17.54
CA GLY A 107 2.19 14.66 -18.36
C GLY A 107 2.51 13.24 -17.86
N PHE A 108 3.52 13.08 -16.99
CA PHE A 108 3.83 11.79 -16.37
C PHE A 108 2.94 11.50 -15.16
N ILE A 109 2.24 12.49 -14.61
CA ILE A 109 1.39 12.33 -13.41
C ILE A 109 0.32 11.26 -13.58
N PRO A 110 -0.53 11.31 -14.63
CA PRO A 110 -1.56 10.29 -14.81
C PRO A 110 -0.99 8.88 -14.99
N VAL A 111 0.22 8.76 -15.56
CA VAL A 111 0.88 7.47 -15.81
C VAL A 111 1.26 6.80 -14.49
N TRP A 112 2.02 7.49 -13.63
CA TRP A 112 2.46 6.87 -12.38
C TRP A 112 1.33 6.75 -11.35
N VAL A 113 0.39 7.70 -11.31
CA VAL A 113 -0.80 7.59 -10.45
C VAL A 113 -1.67 6.42 -10.90
N GLY A 114 -1.87 6.25 -12.21
CA GLY A 114 -2.60 5.12 -12.78
C GLY A 114 -1.94 3.77 -12.45
N ALA A 115 -0.62 3.68 -12.57
CA ALA A 115 0.14 2.50 -12.18
C ALA A 115 0.01 2.19 -10.69
N ALA A 116 0.12 3.20 -9.82
CA ALA A 116 -0.07 3.05 -8.38
C ALA A 116 -1.48 2.54 -8.05
N ASN A 117 -2.52 3.12 -8.67
CA ASN A 117 -3.91 2.68 -8.50
C ASN A 117 -4.10 1.21 -8.86
N LEU A 118 -3.54 0.78 -10.01
CA LEU A 118 -3.62 -0.61 -10.44
C LEU A 118 -2.91 -1.54 -9.43
N ILE A 119 -1.70 -1.19 -9.00
CA ILE A 119 -0.94 -2.02 -8.05
C ILE A 119 -1.68 -2.12 -6.71
N TYR A 120 -2.18 -1.01 -6.16
CA TYR A 120 -2.95 -1.04 -4.91
C TYR A 120 -4.27 -1.80 -5.04
N SER A 121 -4.92 -1.73 -6.19
CA SER A 121 -6.14 -2.50 -6.46
C SER A 121 -5.84 -4.01 -6.50
N ILE A 122 -4.78 -4.41 -7.20
CA ILE A 122 -4.32 -5.80 -7.24
C ILE A 122 -3.92 -6.28 -5.84
N ALA A 123 -3.18 -5.47 -5.08
CA ALA A 123 -2.79 -5.79 -3.71
C ALA A 123 -4.01 -5.95 -2.80
N ALA A 124 -5.02 -5.10 -2.95
CA ALA A 124 -6.28 -5.25 -2.23
C ALA A 124 -6.99 -6.56 -2.59
N LEU A 125 -7.04 -6.94 -3.88
CA LEU A 125 -7.61 -8.23 -4.29
C LEU A 125 -6.88 -9.41 -3.65
N PHE A 126 -5.54 -9.37 -3.58
CA PHE A 126 -4.77 -10.39 -2.86
C PHE A 126 -5.12 -10.42 -1.36
N LEU A 127 -5.22 -9.27 -0.69
CA LEU A 127 -5.60 -9.20 0.72
C LEU A 127 -6.99 -9.79 1.00
N LEU A 128 -7.94 -9.58 0.08
CA LEU A 128 -9.32 -10.02 0.20
C LEU A 128 -9.48 -11.52 -0.07
N PHE A 129 -8.96 -11.97 -1.22
CA PHE A 129 -9.33 -13.27 -1.79
C PHE A 129 -8.23 -14.33 -1.69
N ASP A 130 -6.95 -13.95 -1.53
CA ASP A 130 -5.87 -14.93 -1.54
C ASP A 130 -5.80 -15.72 -0.22
N ALA A 131 -5.92 -17.04 -0.34
CA ALA A 131 -5.90 -17.95 0.81
C ALA A 131 -4.53 -17.99 1.51
N ARG A 132 -3.43 -17.67 0.82
CA ARG A 132 -2.08 -17.59 1.40
C ARG A 132 -1.98 -16.41 2.35
N VAL A 133 -2.43 -15.23 1.90
CA VAL A 133 -2.46 -14.02 2.72
C VAL A 133 -3.34 -14.19 3.96
N ARG A 134 -4.51 -14.83 3.79
CA ARG A 134 -5.38 -15.17 4.91
C ARG A 134 -4.68 -16.07 5.92
N ARG A 135 -4.01 -17.13 5.46
CA ARG A 135 -3.28 -18.09 6.32
C ARG A 135 -2.12 -17.43 7.04
N ALA A 136 -1.32 -16.60 6.36
CA ALA A 136 -0.25 -15.84 6.98
C ALA A 136 -0.77 -14.91 8.09
N GLY A 137 -1.87 -14.20 7.84
CA GLY A 137 -2.51 -13.34 8.83
C GLY A 137 -3.12 -14.08 10.04
N HIS A 138 -3.38 -15.39 9.94
CA HIS A 138 -3.83 -16.20 11.08
C HIS A 138 -2.69 -16.69 11.97
N VAL A 139 -1.51 -16.88 11.39
CA VAL A 139 -0.32 -17.38 12.09
C VAL A 139 0.50 -16.24 12.68
N GLY A 140 0.34 -15.03 12.13
CA GLY A 140 1.19 -13.89 12.44
C GLY A 140 2.52 -14.02 11.72
N PHE A 141 3.14 -12.88 11.40
CA PHE A 141 4.44 -12.88 10.72
C PHE A 141 5.21 -11.59 10.94
N THR A 142 6.53 -11.68 10.81
CA THR A 142 7.46 -10.56 10.83
C THR A 142 7.94 -10.23 9.41
N LEU A 143 8.44 -9.01 9.22
CA LEU A 143 9.02 -8.57 7.94
C LEU A 143 10.47 -9.05 7.73
N TRP A 144 11.15 -9.45 8.82
CA TRP A 144 12.49 -10.06 8.85
C TRP A 144 12.40 -11.58 8.89
#